data_AF-L8TK72-F1
#
_entry.id   AF-L8TK72-F1
#
_cell.length_a   1.000
_cell.length_b   1.000
_cell.length_c   1.000
_cell.angle_alpha   90.00
_cell.angle_beta   90.00
_cell.angle_gamma   90.00
#
_symmetry.space_group_name_H-M   'P 1'
#
loop_
_entity.id
_entity.type
_entity.pdbx_description
1 polymer ?
#
loop_
_entity_poly.entity_id
_entity_poly.type
_entity_poly.pdbx_seq_one_letter_code
_entity_poly.pdbx_strand_id
1 'polypeptide(L)'
;MERLRFVLALQRDQYLPLKVIKDYLDAIDRGERPENLPPGVVVSPRIVSDELAAELQNRGRKLTEEQLRTESGASVPLLQALLDFGLISHSNGMFDEHALQVARACVQLESHGLEPRHLRPFQAAAEREFGLVERAVAPLASRKDSASQARAAEAAREISDLCLTLHRALVQDHISRMDI
;
A
#
# COMPACT_ATOMS: atom_id res chain seq x y z
N MET A 1 -1.08 -16.48 19.09
CA MET A 1 -0.55 -16.21 17.72
C MET A 1 -0.65 -14.74 17.32
N GLU A 2 -1.65 -13.99 17.81
CA GLU A 2 -1.84 -12.56 17.46
C GLU A 2 -0.77 -11.62 18.04
N ARG A 3 -0.32 -11.85 19.29
CA ARG A 3 0.73 -11.03 19.94
C ARG A 3 2.05 -10.98 19.17
N LEU A 4 2.51 -12.11 18.62
CA LEU A 4 3.77 -12.16 17.89
C LEU A 4 3.69 -11.41 16.55
N ARG A 5 2.52 -11.44 15.89
CA ARG A 5 2.29 -10.69 14.66
C ARG A 5 2.18 -9.19 14.93
N PHE A 6 1.55 -8.81 16.04
CA PHE A 6 1.48 -7.41 16.49
C PHE A 6 2.86 -6.83 16.80
N VAL A 7 3.72 -7.60 17.49
CA VAL A 7 5.12 -7.22 17.75
C VAL A 7 5.89 -7.03 16.45
N LEU A 8 5.80 -7.97 15.51
CA LEU A 8 6.49 -7.89 14.22
C LEU A 8 6.00 -6.73 13.35
N ALA A 9 4.72 -6.38 13.44
CA ALA A 9 4.13 -5.26 12.73
C ALA A 9 4.54 -3.91 13.34
N LEU A 10 4.53 -3.78 14.68
CA LEU A 10 5.09 -2.61 15.37
C LEU A 10 6.59 -2.44 15.11
N GLN A 11 7.36 -3.53 15.03
CA GLN A 11 8.76 -3.48 14.61
C GLN A 11 8.95 -3.05 13.16
N ARG A 12 7.99 -3.34 12.28
CA ARG A 12 8.05 -2.97 10.86
C ARG A 12 7.58 -1.53 10.61
N ASP A 13 6.60 -1.07 11.38
CA ASP A 13 5.92 0.20 11.10
C ASP A 13 6.38 1.33 12.03
N GLN A 14 6.93 1.01 13.20
CA GLN A 14 7.46 1.99 14.15
C GLN A 14 8.91 1.71 14.63
N TYR A 15 9.52 0.61 14.18
CA TYR A 15 10.94 0.25 14.41
C TYR A 15 11.43 0.41 15.87
N LEU A 16 10.55 0.16 16.84
CA LEU A 16 10.89 0.21 18.26
C LEU A 16 11.79 -0.96 18.68
N PRO A 17 12.81 -0.76 19.55
CA PRO A 17 13.61 -1.85 20.09
C PRO A 17 12.75 -2.90 20.80
N LEU A 18 13.07 -4.20 20.65
CA LEU A 18 12.30 -5.31 21.25
C LEU A 18 12.06 -5.13 22.76
N LYS A 19 13.03 -4.52 23.45
CA LYS A 19 12.92 -4.20 24.87
C LYS A 19 11.80 -3.18 25.16
N VAL A 20 11.68 -2.15 24.32
CA VAL A 20 10.65 -1.11 24.44
C VAL A 20 9.26 -1.66 24.12
N ILE A 21 9.14 -2.51 23.09
CA ILE A 21 7.87 -3.17 22.74
C ILE A 21 7.43 -4.12 23.86
N LYS A 22 8.38 -4.86 24.44
CA LYS A 22 8.11 -5.75 25.58
C LYS A 22 7.65 -4.94 26.80
N ASP A 23 8.38 -3.91 27.19
CA ASP A 23 8.05 -3.08 28.36
C ASP A 23 6.68 -2.39 28.20
N TYR A 24 6.33 -1.99 26.97
CA TYR A 24 5.02 -1.45 26.59
C TYR A 24 3.89 -2.48 26.73
N LEU A 25 4.08 -3.70 26.22
CA LEU A 25 3.09 -4.78 26.33
C LEU A 25 2.91 -5.25 27.78
N ASP A 26 4.00 -5.31 28.54
CA ASP A 26 3.99 -5.68 29.95
C ASP A 26 3.25 -4.62 30.80
N ALA A 27 3.34 -3.33 30.46
CA ALA A 27 2.58 -2.26 31.11
C ALA A 27 1.08 -2.32 30.81
N ILE A 28 0.71 -2.61 29.55
CA ILE A 28 -0.70 -2.80 29.15
C ILE A 28 -1.31 -4.02 29.84
N ASP A 29 -0.57 -5.13 29.97
CA ASP A 29 -1.03 -6.32 30.69
C ASP A 29 -1.26 -6.07 32.19
N ARG A 30 -0.57 -5.06 32.75
CA ARG A 30 -0.81 -4.57 34.11
C ARG A 30 -1.89 -3.50 34.22
N GLY A 31 -2.48 -3.07 33.11
CA GLY A 31 -3.48 -2.00 33.07
C GLY A 31 -2.91 -0.58 33.25
N GLU A 32 -1.59 -0.43 33.12
CA GLU A 32 -0.88 0.84 33.29
C GLU A 32 -0.73 1.58 31.95
N ARG A 33 -0.64 2.91 31.97
CA ARG A 33 -0.31 3.70 30.78
C ARG A 33 1.20 3.76 30.61
N PRO A 34 1.75 3.38 29.45
CA PRO A 34 3.19 3.35 29.24
C PRO A 34 3.76 4.77 29.12
N GLU A 35 4.71 5.11 29.99
CA GLU A 35 5.32 6.45 30.08
C GLU A 35 6.53 6.66 29.15
N ASN A 36 7.05 5.59 28.52
CA ASN A 36 8.33 5.60 27.78
C ASN A 36 8.18 5.66 26.25
N LEU A 37 7.15 6.33 25.73
CA LEU A 37 7.04 6.58 24.29
C LEU A 37 7.80 7.87 23.91
N PRO A 38 8.52 7.91 22.78
CA PRO A 38 9.11 9.16 22.29
C PRO A 38 8.01 10.23 22.08
N PRO A 39 8.31 11.51 22.35
CA PRO A 39 7.30 12.58 22.29
C PRO A 39 6.64 12.64 20.91
N GLY A 40 5.31 12.56 20.86
CA GLY A 40 4.51 12.64 19.63
C GLY A 40 3.84 11.34 19.17
N VAL A 41 4.19 10.19 19.76
CA VAL A 41 3.58 8.90 19.41
C VAL A 41 2.38 8.60 20.34
N VAL A 42 1.16 8.93 19.89
CA VAL A 42 -0.08 8.56 20.59
C VAL A 42 -0.65 7.30 19.96
N VAL A 43 -0.10 6.14 20.32
CA VAL A 43 -0.58 4.84 19.81
C VAL A 43 -1.69 4.35 20.73
N SER A 44 -2.94 4.56 20.32
CA SER A 44 -4.05 3.84 20.93
C SER A 44 -4.00 2.37 20.47
N PRO A 45 -3.80 1.39 21.36
CA PRO A 45 -3.49 0.01 20.97
C PRO A 45 -4.56 -0.64 20.08
N ARG A 46 -5.84 -0.32 20.29
CA ARG A 46 -6.95 -0.94 19.55
C ARG A 46 -7.04 -0.45 18.10
N ILE A 47 -6.94 0.86 17.87
CA ILE A 47 -7.08 1.46 16.53
C ILE A 47 -5.91 1.06 15.64
N VAL A 48 -4.68 1.13 16.17
CA VAL A 48 -3.49 0.68 15.44
C VAL A 48 -3.53 -0.83 15.19
N SER A 49 -4.08 -1.63 16.10
CA SER A 49 -4.24 -3.07 15.86
C SER A 49 -5.20 -3.38 14.72
N ASP A 50 -6.33 -2.68 14.61
CA ASP A 50 -7.36 -2.96 13.61
C ASP A 50 -6.96 -2.47 12.22
N GLU A 51 -6.44 -1.25 12.09
CA GLU A 51 -5.94 -0.71 10.81
C GLU A 51 -4.75 -1.52 10.29
N LEU A 52 -3.81 -1.86 11.18
CA LEU A 52 -2.64 -2.65 10.83
C LEU A 52 -2.99 -4.10 10.51
N ALA A 53 -3.96 -4.69 11.21
CA ALA A 53 -4.47 -6.01 10.89
C ALA A 53 -5.17 -6.01 9.53
N ALA A 54 -5.96 -4.98 9.21
CA ALA A 54 -6.58 -4.82 7.90
C ALA A 54 -5.54 -4.66 6.78
N GLU A 55 -4.52 -3.82 6.97
CA GLU A 55 -3.42 -3.69 6.00
C GLU A 55 -2.64 -5.00 5.82
N LEU A 56 -2.35 -5.74 6.90
CA LEU A 56 -1.66 -7.02 6.85
C LEU A 56 -2.50 -8.11 6.17
N GLN A 57 -3.80 -8.13 6.43
CA GLN A 57 -4.73 -9.04 5.77
C GLN A 57 -4.82 -8.72 4.28
N ASN A 58 -4.91 -7.44 3.90
CA ASN A 58 -4.95 -6.98 2.52
C ASN A 58 -3.66 -7.32 1.74
N ARG A 59 -2.48 -7.18 2.35
CA ARG A 59 -1.19 -7.54 1.72
C ARG A 59 -1.02 -9.04 1.47
N GLY A 60 -1.70 -9.90 2.24
CA GLY A 60 -1.63 -11.35 2.13
C GLY A 60 -2.79 -11.98 1.35
N ARG A 61 -3.86 -11.21 1.06
CA ARG A 61 -5.06 -11.74 0.42
C ARG A 61 -4.76 -12.10 -1.03
N LYS A 62 -5.08 -13.34 -1.38
CA LYS A 62 -4.98 -13.88 -2.73
C LYS A 62 -6.36 -14.24 -3.24
N LEU A 63 -6.66 -13.79 -4.45
CA LEU A 63 -7.96 -13.93 -5.09
C LEU A 63 -7.79 -14.80 -6.34
N THR A 64 -8.69 -15.76 -6.52
CA THR A 64 -8.84 -16.42 -7.82
C THR A 64 -9.44 -15.44 -8.83
N GLU A 65 -9.35 -15.76 -10.12
CA GLU A 65 -10.01 -14.99 -11.18
C GLU A 65 -11.52 -14.80 -10.91
N GLU A 66 -12.20 -15.87 -10.49
CA GLU A 66 -13.64 -15.85 -10.17
C GLU A 66 -13.95 -14.91 -9.01
N GLN A 67 -13.14 -14.95 -7.94
CA GLN A 67 -13.29 -14.06 -6.79
C GLN A 67 -13.04 -12.60 -7.19
N LEU A 68 -11.96 -12.34 -7.94
CA LEU A 68 -11.63 -11.01 -8.42
C LEU A 68 -12.78 -10.42 -9.24
N ARG A 69 -13.36 -11.19 -10.18
CA ARG A 69 -14.50 -10.74 -10.97
C ARG A 69 -15.75 -10.50 -10.14
N THR A 70 -16.07 -11.42 -9.24
CA THR A 70 -17.25 -11.30 -8.37
C THR A 70 -17.14 -10.06 -7.48
N GLU A 71 -15.96 -9.79 -6.91
CA GLU A 71 -15.74 -8.67 -5.99
C GLU A 71 -15.51 -7.32 -6.68
N SER A 72 -15.03 -7.32 -7.92
CA SER A 72 -14.85 -6.10 -8.72
C SER A 72 -16.06 -5.71 -9.55
N GLY A 73 -16.90 -6.69 -9.90
CA GLY A 73 -17.94 -6.53 -10.93
C GLY A 73 -17.42 -6.63 -12.36
N ALA A 74 -16.16 -7.02 -12.56
CA ALA A 74 -15.56 -7.08 -13.89
C ALA A 74 -16.15 -8.21 -14.75
N SER A 75 -16.48 -7.87 -15.99
CA SER A 75 -16.83 -8.83 -17.04
C SER A 75 -15.59 -9.66 -17.45
N VAL A 76 -15.80 -10.84 -18.07
CA VAL A 76 -14.67 -11.64 -18.63
C VAL A 76 -13.87 -10.79 -19.63
N PRO A 77 -14.50 -10.10 -20.60
CA PRO A 77 -13.75 -9.31 -21.57
C PRO A 77 -12.96 -8.17 -20.93
N LEU A 78 -13.52 -7.48 -19.92
CA LEU A 78 -12.79 -6.44 -19.20
C LEU A 78 -11.57 -7.03 -18.51
N LEU A 79 -11.72 -8.11 -17.75
CA LEU A 79 -10.59 -8.70 -17.03
C LEU A 79 -9.46 -9.14 -17.97
N GLN A 80 -9.81 -9.78 -19.09
CA GLN A 80 -8.84 -10.16 -20.11
C GLN A 80 -8.12 -8.93 -20.66
N ALA A 81 -8.85 -7.85 -20.95
CA ALA A 81 -8.24 -6.60 -21.40
C ALA A 81 -7.31 -6.00 -20.32
N LEU A 82 -7.67 -6.03 -19.04
CA LEU A 82 -6.78 -5.55 -17.96
C LEU A 82 -5.44 -6.31 -17.94
N LEU A 83 -5.47 -7.62 -18.17
CA LEU A 83 -4.26 -8.45 -18.31
C LEU A 83 -3.48 -8.11 -19.59
N ASP A 84 -4.16 -8.07 -20.74
CA ASP A 84 -3.53 -7.83 -22.05
C ASP A 84 -2.88 -6.45 -22.15
N PHE A 85 -3.48 -5.45 -21.50
CA PHE A 85 -2.94 -4.09 -21.42
C PHE A 85 -1.97 -3.88 -20.26
N GLY A 86 -1.73 -4.91 -19.44
CA GLY A 86 -0.74 -4.90 -18.35
C GLY A 86 -1.14 -4.04 -17.14
N LEU A 87 -2.42 -3.77 -16.96
CA LEU A 87 -2.94 -2.98 -15.83
C LEU A 87 -3.02 -3.81 -14.54
N ILE A 88 -3.18 -5.12 -14.67
CA ILE A 88 -3.11 -6.07 -13.56
C ILE A 88 -2.23 -7.24 -13.94
N SER A 89 -1.75 -7.98 -12.94
CA SER A 89 -1.04 -9.23 -13.14
C SER A 89 -1.43 -10.24 -12.06
N HIS A 90 -1.12 -11.50 -12.29
CA HIS A 90 -1.31 -12.57 -11.32
C HIS A 90 -0.01 -13.36 -11.14
N SER A 91 0.15 -13.94 -9.95
CA SER A 91 1.21 -14.93 -9.69
C SER A 91 0.57 -16.28 -9.47
N ASN A 92 0.90 -17.27 -10.31
CA ASN A 92 0.32 -18.62 -10.26
C ASN A 92 -1.22 -18.64 -10.28
N GLY A 93 -1.83 -17.80 -11.12
CA GLY A 93 -3.29 -17.68 -11.23
C GLY A 93 -3.97 -16.96 -10.05
N MET A 94 -3.20 -16.36 -9.16
CA MET A 94 -3.71 -15.62 -8.00
C MET A 94 -3.43 -14.12 -8.13
N PHE A 95 -4.47 -13.32 -7.88
CA PHE A 95 -4.44 -11.88 -7.87
C PHE A 95 -4.32 -11.36 -6.43
N ASP A 96 -3.85 -10.13 -6.26
CA ASP A 96 -3.79 -9.47 -4.96
C ASP A 96 -4.85 -8.36 -4.84
N GLU A 97 -4.85 -7.69 -3.69
CA GLU A 97 -5.78 -6.59 -3.42
C GLU A 97 -5.58 -5.40 -4.37
N HIS A 98 -4.36 -5.17 -4.87
CA HIS A 98 -4.10 -4.09 -5.83
C HIS A 98 -4.77 -4.37 -7.17
N ALA A 99 -4.70 -5.61 -7.66
CA ALA A 99 -5.44 -6.02 -8.85
C ALA A 99 -6.96 -5.82 -8.68
N LEU A 100 -7.51 -6.09 -7.49
CA LEU A 100 -8.92 -5.84 -7.18
C LEU A 100 -9.28 -4.35 -7.23
N GLN A 101 -8.42 -3.48 -6.68
CA GLN A 101 -8.62 -2.03 -6.72
C GLN A 101 -8.59 -1.50 -8.16
N VAL A 102 -7.63 -1.94 -8.98
CA VAL A 102 -7.54 -1.56 -10.40
C VAL A 102 -8.78 -2.03 -11.16
N ALA A 103 -9.21 -3.28 -10.96
CA ALA A 103 -10.40 -3.83 -11.62
C ALA A 103 -11.66 -3.03 -11.28
N ARG A 104 -11.88 -2.68 -10.00
CA ARG A 104 -13.01 -1.84 -9.57
C ARG A 104 -12.99 -0.46 -10.22
N ALA A 105 -11.84 0.19 -10.25
CA ALA A 105 -11.69 1.48 -10.89
C ALA A 105 -12.02 1.40 -12.38
N CYS A 106 -11.55 0.35 -13.07
CA CYS A 106 -11.82 0.17 -14.50
C CYS A 106 -13.30 -0.10 -14.80
N VAL A 107 -14.00 -0.86 -13.95
CA VAL A 107 -15.46 -1.04 -14.07
C VAL A 107 -16.20 0.30 -14.02
N GLN A 108 -15.77 1.22 -13.15
CA GLN A 108 -16.37 2.56 -13.07
C GLN A 108 -16.00 3.41 -14.31
N LEU A 109 -14.75 3.34 -14.77
CA LEU A 109 -14.27 4.07 -15.94
C LEU A 109 -14.95 3.63 -17.24
N GLU A 110 -15.36 2.36 -17.38
CA GLU A 110 -16.14 1.88 -18.52
C GLU A 110 -17.46 2.65 -18.69
N SER A 111 -18.11 3.05 -17.60
CA SER A 111 -19.34 3.86 -17.65
C SER A 111 -19.12 5.27 -18.24
N HIS A 112 -17.87 5.72 -18.29
CA HIS A 112 -17.44 6.96 -18.92
C HIS A 112 -16.80 6.75 -20.30
N GLY A 113 -16.88 5.54 -20.86
CA GLY A 113 -16.31 5.20 -22.17
C GLY A 113 -14.79 4.97 -22.17
N LEU A 114 -14.17 4.85 -20.99
CA LEU A 114 -12.73 4.66 -20.85
C LEU A 114 -12.38 3.18 -20.70
N GLU A 115 -12.00 2.56 -21.82
CA GLU A 115 -11.49 1.19 -21.86
C GLU A 115 -10.00 1.07 -21.43
N PRO A 116 -9.55 -0.14 -21.00
CA PRO A 116 -8.16 -0.41 -20.61
C PRO A 116 -7.08 0.09 -21.57
N ARG A 117 -7.33 0.07 -22.89
CA ARG A 117 -6.39 0.58 -23.91
C ARG A 117 -6.04 2.05 -23.71
N HIS A 118 -6.98 2.85 -23.21
CA HIS A 118 -6.82 4.28 -22.94
C HIS A 118 -6.06 4.54 -21.63
N LEU A 119 -5.94 3.51 -20.77
CA LEU A 119 -5.33 3.62 -19.46
C LEU A 119 -3.84 3.26 -19.43
N ARG A 120 -3.28 2.79 -20.56
CA ARG A 120 -1.82 2.57 -20.71
C ARG A 120 -0.95 3.76 -20.25
N PRO A 121 -1.32 5.04 -20.50
CA PRO A 121 -0.55 6.17 -19.98
C PRO A 121 -0.46 6.20 -18.45
N PHE A 122 -1.49 5.72 -17.72
CA PHE A 122 -1.46 5.61 -16.27
C PHE A 122 -0.49 4.52 -15.82
N GLN A 123 -0.49 3.36 -16.48
CA GLN A 123 0.50 2.30 -16.22
C GLN A 123 1.93 2.79 -16.42
N ALA A 124 2.19 3.46 -17.55
CA ALA A 124 3.50 4.04 -17.83
C ALA A 124 3.89 5.15 -16.83
N ALA A 125 2.92 5.92 -16.32
CA ALA A 125 3.18 6.89 -15.25
C ALA A 125 3.57 6.18 -13.94
N ALA A 126 2.82 5.15 -13.53
CA ALA A 126 3.11 4.37 -12.34
C ALA A 126 4.50 3.69 -12.40
N GLU A 127 4.89 3.13 -13.54
CA GLU A 127 6.24 2.55 -13.73
C GLU A 127 7.35 3.60 -13.60
N ARG A 128 7.12 4.82 -14.11
CA ARG A 128 8.07 5.93 -13.96
C ARG A 128 8.17 6.41 -12.52
N GLU A 129 7.04 6.55 -11.83
CA GLU A 129 6.97 6.95 -10.42
C GLU A 129 7.67 5.90 -9.54
N PHE A 130 7.40 4.61 -9.76
CA PHE A 130 8.11 3.52 -9.10
C PHE A 130 9.62 3.60 -9.36
N GLY A 131 10.04 3.81 -10.62
CA GLY A 131 11.45 3.93 -10.97
C GLY A 131 12.16 5.14 -10.33
N LEU A 132 11.43 6.22 -10.00
CA LEU A 132 11.98 7.35 -9.22
C LEU A 132 12.18 6.95 -7.76
N VAL A 133 11.19 6.31 -7.15
CA VAL A 133 11.26 5.81 -5.76
C VAL A 133 12.43 4.84 -5.63
N GLU A 134 12.53 3.85 -6.53
CA GLU A 134 13.58 2.83 -6.52
C GLU A 134 14.98 3.47 -6.56
N ARG A 135 15.20 4.43 -7.47
CA ARG A 135 16.49 5.15 -7.59
C ARG A 135 16.81 5.97 -6.36
N ALA A 136 15.81 6.60 -5.74
CA ALA A 136 16.01 7.44 -4.57
C ALA A 136 16.39 6.61 -3.32
N VAL A 137 15.82 5.41 -3.18
CA VAL A 137 16.08 4.55 -2.01
C VAL A 137 17.24 3.56 -2.22
N ALA A 138 17.68 3.33 -3.46
CA ALA A 138 18.76 2.40 -3.78
C ALA A 138 20.04 2.57 -2.92
N PRO A 139 20.53 3.80 -2.62
CA PRO A 139 21.70 3.97 -1.76
C PRO A 139 21.47 3.47 -0.33
N LEU A 140 20.26 3.66 0.22
CA LEU A 140 19.86 3.20 1.56
C LEU A 140 19.71 1.68 1.60
N ALA A 141 19.14 1.10 0.54
CA ALA A 141 18.94 -0.34 0.42
C ALA A 141 20.23 -1.15 0.17
N SER A 142 21.32 -0.49 -0.23
CA SER A 142 22.60 -1.13 -0.55
C SER A 142 23.25 -1.87 0.64
N ARG A 143 22.93 -1.44 1.88
CA ARG A 143 23.44 -2.07 3.11
C ARG A 143 22.50 -3.19 3.55
N LYS A 144 23.08 -4.35 3.88
CA LYS A 144 22.32 -5.57 4.26
C LYS A 144 21.89 -5.62 5.73
N ASP A 145 22.07 -4.53 6.49
CA ASP A 145 21.60 -4.48 7.88
C ASP A 145 20.12 -4.09 7.96
N SER A 146 19.43 -4.62 8.97
CA SER A 146 17.99 -4.42 9.16
C SER A 146 17.61 -2.94 9.33
N ALA A 147 18.47 -2.12 9.93
CA ALA A 147 18.21 -0.70 10.13
C ALA A 147 18.30 0.09 8.80
N SER A 148 19.21 -0.28 7.90
CA SER A 148 19.28 0.33 6.57
C SER A 148 18.10 -0.06 5.69
N GLN A 149 17.66 -1.32 5.75
CA GLN A 149 16.44 -1.77 5.07
C GLN A 149 15.18 -1.06 5.60
N ALA A 150 15.12 -0.84 6.92
CA ALA A 150 14.04 -0.08 7.56
C ALA A 150 13.95 1.35 7.01
N ARG A 151 15.07 2.07 7.00
CA ARG A 151 15.15 3.44 6.46
C ARG A 151 14.81 3.50 4.98
N ALA A 152 15.24 2.51 4.19
CA ALA A 152 14.91 2.45 2.77
C ALA A 152 13.40 2.26 2.55
N ALA A 153 12.75 1.40 3.34
CA ALA A 153 11.31 1.18 3.26
C ALA A 153 10.49 2.40 3.72
N GLU A 154 10.95 3.10 4.75
CA GLU A 154 10.35 4.36 5.21
C GLU A 154 10.46 5.46 4.16
N ALA A 155 11.67 5.69 3.65
CA ALA A 155 11.89 6.66 2.57
C ALA A 155 11.08 6.31 1.31
N ALA A 156 10.95 5.02 0.97
CA ALA A 156 10.15 4.60 -0.17
C ALA A 156 8.68 5.01 0.00
N ARG A 157 8.10 4.82 1.19
CA ARG A 157 6.73 5.22 1.50
C ARG A 157 6.56 6.74 1.41
N GLU A 158 7.43 7.49 2.07
CA GLU A 158 7.39 8.96 2.07
C GLU A 158 7.48 9.54 0.65
N ILE A 159 8.44 9.06 -0.15
CA ILE A 159 8.63 9.53 -1.53
C ILE A 159 7.41 9.14 -2.39
N SER A 160 6.83 7.95 -2.18
CA SER A 160 5.62 7.52 -2.90
C SER A 160 4.44 8.44 -2.60
N ASP A 161 4.22 8.78 -1.33
CA ASP A 161 3.13 9.68 -0.90
C ASP A 161 3.31 11.10 -1.49
N LEU A 162 4.55 11.60 -1.53
CA LEU A 162 4.89 12.87 -2.16
C LEU A 162 4.65 12.83 -3.68
N CYS A 163 5.03 11.75 -4.36
CA CYS A 163 4.76 11.56 -5.80
C CYS A 163 3.26 11.58 -6.09
N LEU A 164 2.46 10.86 -5.30
CA LEU A 164 0.99 10.82 -5.45
C LEU A 164 0.35 12.19 -5.17
N THR A 165 0.87 12.92 -4.18
CA THR A 165 0.43 14.28 -3.86
C THR A 165 0.74 15.25 -5.01
N LEU A 166 1.95 15.19 -5.56
CA LEU A 166 2.36 15.97 -6.72
C LEU A 166 1.50 15.65 -7.95
N HIS A 167 1.29 14.36 -8.25
CA HIS A 167 0.48 13.91 -9.37
C HIS A 167 -0.96 14.47 -9.28
N ARG A 168 -1.59 14.32 -8.10
CA ARG A 168 -2.94 14.86 -7.86
C ARG A 168 -2.98 16.37 -8.08
N ALA A 169 -2.01 17.12 -7.56
CA ALA A 169 -1.97 18.57 -7.69
C ALA A 169 -1.82 19.01 -9.17
N LEU A 170 -0.96 18.35 -9.94
CA LEU A 170 -0.78 18.64 -11.37
C LEU A 170 -2.05 18.35 -12.18
N VAL A 171 -2.72 17.21 -11.93
CA VAL A 171 -3.99 16.88 -12.58
C VAL A 171 -5.07 17.91 -12.22
N GLN A 172 -5.17 18.30 -10.95
CA GLN A 172 -6.13 19.32 -10.51
C GLN A 172 -5.86 20.69 -11.12
N ASP A 173 -4.59 21.11 -11.25
CA ASP A 173 -4.23 22.35 -11.94
C ASP A 173 -4.70 22.30 -13.41
N HIS A 174 -4.45 21.22 -14.13
CA HIS A 174 -4.92 21.07 -15.51
C HIS A 174 -6.44 21.11 -15.61
N ILE A 175 -7.17 20.40 -14.74
CA ILE A 175 -8.64 20.43 -14.71
C ILE A 175 -9.16 21.83 -14.40
N SER A 176 -8.54 22.55 -13.46
CA SER A 176 -8.96 23.91 -13.09
C SER A 176 -8.80 24.94 -14.23
N ARG A 177 -7.95 24.63 -15.22
CA ARG A 177 -7.75 25.44 -16.43
C ARG A 177 -8.64 25.00 -17.58
N MET A 178 -9.33 23.86 -17.47
CA MET A 178 -10.36 23.48 -18.42
C MET A 178 -11.59 24.34 -18.12
N ASP A 179 -11.81 25.38 -18.94
CA ASP A 179 -13.03 26.20 -18.87
C ASP A 179 -14.26 25.36 -19.25
N ILE A 180 -14.79 24.62 -18.28
CA ILE A 180 -16.06 23.87 -18.35
C ILE A 180 -16.95 24.34 -17.20
#